data_AF-X1BIL0-F1
#
_entry.id   AF-X1BIL0-F1
#
_cell.length_a   1.000
_cell.length_b   1.000
_cell.length_c   1.000
_cell.angle_alpha   90.00
_cell.angle_beta   90.00
_cell.angle_gamma   90.00
#
_symmetry.space_group_name_H-M   'P 1'
#
loop_
_entity.id
_entity.type
_entity.pdbx_description
1 polymer ?
#
loop_
_entity_poly.entity_id
_entity_poly.type
_entity_poly.pdbx_seq_one_letter_code
_entity_poly.pdbx_strand_id
1 'polypeptide(L)'
;MSDGFARCISVLGGFSQDYLSDTLSIGDIDFHVILKSSLTDNERSKLEELHKSLAKKFPPLGGDLDGYYILLKDALRKSPPKSLMWKRATDNSWALHREHILAGRHIILYGP
;
A
#
# COMPACT_ATOMS: atom_id res chain seq x y z
N MET A 1 -16.20 -18.21 -7.63
CA MET A 1 -16.62 -16.84 -7.24
C MET A 1 -15.38 -16.10 -6.75
N SER A 2 -14.67 -15.43 -7.65
CA SER A 2 -13.38 -14.80 -7.33
C SER A 2 -13.18 -13.58 -8.23
N ASP A 3 -14.00 -12.56 -8.01
CA ASP A 3 -13.91 -11.26 -8.72
C ASP A 3 -13.54 -10.09 -7.79
N GLY A 4 -13.11 -10.39 -6.56
CA GLY A 4 -12.88 -9.39 -5.51
C GLY A 4 -11.44 -8.96 -5.29
N PHE A 5 -10.45 -9.51 -6.01
CA PHE A 5 -9.05 -9.29 -5.64
C PHE A 5 -8.33 -8.21 -6.45
N ALA A 6 -7.48 -7.51 -5.71
CA ALA A 6 -6.84 -6.25 -6.02
C ALA A 6 -6.19 -6.18 -7.41
N ARG A 7 -6.22 -4.99 -8.00
CA ARG A 7 -5.34 -4.62 -9.10
C ARG A 7 -4.18 -3.85 -8.51
N CYS A 8 -2.97 -4.34 -8.69
CA CYS A 8 -1.73 -3.69 -8.30
C CYS A 8 -1.52 -3.57 -6.78
N ILE A 9 -0.54 -4.32 -6.29
CA ILE A 9 0.27 -3.91 -5.15
C ILE A 9 1.39 -3.09 -5.74
N SER A 10 1.46 -1.78 -5.51
CA SER A 10 2.57 -0.94 -6.00
C SER A 10 3.51 -0.66 -4.85
N VAL A 11 4.70 -1.27 -4.84
CA VAL A 11 5.75 -0.90 -3.88
C VAL A 11 6.39 0.43 -4.31
N LEU A 12 6.27 1.46 -3.50
CA LEU A 12 7.00 2.70 -3.68
C LEU A 12 8.19 2.66 -2.73
N GLY A 13 9.32 2.15 -3.20
CA GLY A 13 10.54 2.21 -2.42
C GLY A 13 11.00 3.66 -2.34
N GLY A 14 10.96 4.25 -1.14
CA GLY A 14 11.87 5.32 -0.77
C GLY A 14 13.31 4.78 -0.72
N PHE A 15 13.88 4.42 -1.86
CA PHE A 15 15.34 4.30 -1.95
C PHE A 15 15.88 5.72 -1.93
N SER A 16 16.05 6.26 -0.72
CA SER A 16 16.92 7.42 -0.54
C SER A 16 18.23 7.09 -1.23
N GLN A 17 18.57 7.84 -2.26
CA GLN A 17 19.78 7.67 -3.04
C GLN A 17 20.94 8.33 -2.27
N ASP A 18 21.16 7.93 -1.02
CA ASP A 18 22.24 8.44 -0.19
C ASP A 18 23.10 7.28 0.32
N TYR A 19 24.27 7.18 -0.30
CA TYR A 19 25.51 6.56 0.16
C TYR A 19 25.44 5.18 0.83
N LEU A 20 26.05 4.20 0.13
CA LEU A 20 26.58 2.95 0.68
C LEU A 20 27.32 3.20 2.01
N SER A 21 26.61 2.96 3.11
CA SER A 21 27.16 2.67 4.42
C SER A 21 26.43 1.43 4.92
N ASP A 22 27.16 0.49 5.54
CA ASP A 22 26.70 -0.86 5.92
C ASP A 22 25.56 -0.90 6.98
N THR A 23 24.82 0.19 7.12
CA THR A 23 23.59 0.30 7.90
C THR A 23 22.49 0.83 6.98
N LEU A 24 22.03 -0.03 6.08
CA LEU A 24 20.78 0.23 5.34
C LEU A 24 19.67 0.39 6.38
N SER A 25 19.18 1.62 6.57
CA SER A 25 17.85 1.79 7.16
C SER A 25 16.91 1.08 6.20
N ILE A 26 16.37 -0.06 6.61
CA ILE A 26 15.34 -0.67 5.81
C ILE A 26 14.17 0.31 5.88
N GLY A 27 13.96 1.06 4.80
CA GLY A 27 12.85 1.99 4.70
C GLY A 27 11.53 1.25 4.88
N ASP A 28 10.52 2.01 5.29
CA ASP A 28 9.13 1.57 5.20
C ASP A 28 8.81 1.05 3.79
N ILE A 29 8.04 -0.03 3.75
CA ILE A 29 7.56 -0.62 2.50
C ILE A 29 6.18 -0.03 2.26
N ASP A 30 6.15 1.04 1.49
CA ASP A 30 4.89 1.61 1.00
C ASP A 30 4.27 0.69 -0.04
N PHE A 31 2.98 0.37 0.13
CA PHE A 31 2.24 -0.31 -0.91
C PHE A 31 0.80 0.16 -1.08
N HIS A 32 0.36 0.27 -2.33
CA HIS A 32 -1.04 0.56 -2.65
C HIS A 32 -1.78 -0.71 -3.01
N VAL A 33 -3.01 -0.89 -2.50
CA VAL A 33 -3.91 -1.99 -2.89
C VAL A 33 -5.15 -1.39 -3.54
N ILE A 34 -5.34 -1.61 -4.84
CA ILE A 34 -6.48 -1.04 -5.57
C ILE A 34 -7.61 -2.07 -5.67
N LEU A 35 -8.75 -1.76 -5.06
CA LEU A 35 -9.92 -2.63 -4.96
C LEU A 35 -11.05 -2.17 -5.90
N LYS A 36 -11.85 -3.12 -6.41
CA LYS A 36 -13.05 -2.79 -7.22
C LYS A 36 -14.24 -2.37 -6.36
N SER A 37 -14.33 -2.89 -5.15
CA SER A 37 -15.43 -2.67 -4.20
C SER A 37 -14.90 -2.31 -2.82
N SER A 38 -15.74 -1.66 -2.00
CA SER A 38 -15.38 -1.33 -0.62
C SER A 38 -15.18 -2.60 0.21
N LEU A 39 -14.30 -2.51 1.20
CA LEU A 39 -14.19 -3.53 2.24
C LEU A 39 -15.42 -3.48 3.15
N THR A 40 -15.93 -4.66 3.48
CA THR A 40 -16.82 -4.86 4.62
C THR A 40 -16.05 -4.72 5.93
N ASP A 41 -16.76 -4.50 7.03
CA ASP A 41 -16.13 -4.40 8.35
C ASP A 41 -15.40 -5.68 8.76
N ASN A 42 -15.93 -6.85 8.36
CA ASN A 42 -15.29 -8.14 8.60
C ASN A 42 -13.98 -8.29 7.80
N GLU A 43 -13.95 -7.88 6.53
CA GLU A 43 -12.71 -7.91 5.73
C GLU A 43 -11.67 -6.93 6.27
N ARG A 44 -12.10 -5.75 6.72
CA ARG A 44 -11.21 -4.78 7.38
C ARG A 44 -10.59 -5.38 8.64
N SER A 45 -11.40 -5.99 9.51
CA SER A 45 -10.90 -6.64 10.74
C SER A 45 -9.88 -7.73 10.43
N LYS A 46 -10.13 -8.57 9.42
CA LYS A 46 -9.19 -9.62 9.00
C LYS A 46 -7.89 -9.05 8.43
N LEU A 47 -7.95 -7.93 7.71
CA LEU A 47 -6.74 -7.25 7.23
C LEU A 47 -5.93 -6.69 8.41
N GLU A 48 -6.58 -6.09 9.41
CA GLU A 48 -5.88 -5.61 10.61
C GLU A 48 -5.18 -6.76 11.37
N GLU A 49 -5.84 -7.91 11.49
CA GLU A 49 -5.23 -9.11 12.08
C GLU A 49 -4.07 -9.65 11.24
N LEU A 50 -4.18 -9.62 9.92
CA LEU A 50 -3.10 -9.99 9.01
C LEU A 50 -1.88 -9.10 9.22
N HIS A 51 -2.05 -7.78 9.24
CA HIS A 51 -0.97 -6.82 9.49
C HIS A 51 -0.29 -7.07 10.84
N LYS A 52 -1.07 -7.28 11.91
CA LYS A 52 -0.52 -7.65 13.23
C LYS A 52 0.28 -8.97 13.18
N SER A 53 -0.22 -9.96 12.44
CA SER A 53 0.46 -11.25 12.26
C SER A 53 1.77 -11.10 11.51
N LEU A 54 1.80 -10.30 10.44
CA LEU A 54 2.99 -10.01 9.65
C LEU A 54 4.06 -9.30 10.49
N ALA A 55 3.67 -8.27 11.26
CA ALA A 55 4.57 -7.58 12.17
C ALA A 55 5.22 -8.51 13.20
N LYS A 56 4.45 -9.47 13.74
CA LYS A 56 4.98 -10.48 14.67
C LYS A 56 5.90 -11.50 13.99
N LYS A 57 5.55 -11.93 12.77
CA LYS A 57 6.24 -13.03 12.08
C LYS A 57 7.53 -12.61 11.40
N PHE A 58 7.62 -11.36 10.95
CA PHE A 58 8.73 -10.87 10.13
C PHE A 58 9.34 -9.56 10.66
N PRO A 59 9.84 -9.51 11.91
CA PRO A 59 10.44 -8.28 12.43
C PRO A 59 11.78 -7.94 11.75
N PRO A 60 12.11 -6.64 11.50
CA PRO A 60 11.23 -5.47 11.67
C PRO A 60 10.25 -5.27 10.50
N LEU A 61 10.60 -5.80 9.31
CA LEU A 61 9.94 -5.57 8.02
C LEU A 61 8.41 -5.63 8.02
N GLY A 62 7.83 -6.61 8.72
CA GLY A 62 6.39 -6.81 8.78
C GLY A 62 5.65 -5.69 9.53
N GLY A 63 6.35 -4.95 10.40
CA GLY A 63 5.84 -3.77 11.08
C GLY A 63 5.99 -2.49 10.25
N ASP A 64 6.89 -2.50 9.28
CA ASP A 64 7.21 -1.35 8.41
C ASP A 64 6.40 -1.37 7.10
N LEU A 65 5.35 -2.19 7.04
CA LEU A 65 4.43 -2.30 5.91
C LEU A 65 3.39 -1.16 5.94
N ASP A 66 3.58 -0.10 5.14
CA ASP A 66 2.59 0.98 5.01
C ASP A 66 1.63 0.71 3.84
N GLY A 67 0.50 0.07 4.18
CA GLY A 67 -0.50 -0.37 3.22
C GLY A 67 -1.64 0.62 3.02
N TYR A 68 -1.78 1.13 1.80
CA TYR A 68 -2.85 2.05 1.41
C TYR A 68 -3.91 1.38 0.50
N TYR A 69 -5.08 1.08 1.07
CA TYR A 69 -6.17 0.38 0.38
C TYR A 69 -7.19 1.37 -0.19
N ILE A 70 -7.33 1.43 -1.51
CA ILE A 70 -8.17 2.43 -2.20
C ILE A 70 -9.07 1.79 -3.25
N LEU A 71 -10.13 2.48 -3.66
CA LEU A 71 -10.96 2.01 -4.77
C LEU A 71 -10.34 2.40 -6.11
N LEU A 72 -10.54 1.54 -7.12
CA LEU A 72 -10.11 1.80 -8.50
C LEU A 72 -10.66 3.11 -9.05
N LYS A 73 -11.93 3.41 -8.75
CA LYS A 73 -12.54 4.69 -9.16
C LYS A 73 -11.88 5.91 -8.51
N ASP A 74 -11.27 5.73 -7.34
CA ASP A 74 -10.64 6.82 -6.59
C ASP A 74 -9.14 6.95 -6.91
N ALA A 75 -8.49 5.87 -7.35
CA ALA A 75 -7.08 5.88 -7.82
C ALA A 75 -6.85 6.80 -9.02
N LEU A 76 -7.89 7.08 -9.81
CA LEU A 76 -7.81 7.98 -10.97
C LEU A 76 -7.97 9.46 -10.61
N ARG A 77 -8.36 9.77 -9.36
CA ARG A 77 -8.67 11.14 -8.93
C ARG A 77 -7.40 11.90 -8.58
N LYS A 78 -7.44 13.22 -8.76
CA LYS A 78 -6.35 14.14 -8.37
C LYS A 78 -6.31 14.36 -6.86
N SER A 79 -7.47 14.34 -6.20
CA SER A 79 -7.58 14.44 -4.74
C SER A 79 -7.18 13.12 -4.08
N PRO A 80 -6.53 13.15 -2.90
CA PRO A 80 -6.16 11.92 -2.20
C PRO A 80 -7.41 11.10 -1.84
N PRO A 81 -7.43 9.81 -2.19
CA PRO A 81 -8.49 8.90 -1.77
C PRO A 81 -8.44 8.71 -0.25
N LYS A 82 -9.55 8.26 0.34
CA LYS A 82 -9.55 7.81 1.74
C LYS A 82 -9.18 6.33 1.78
N SER A 83 -8.36 5.93 2.74
CA SER A 83 -8.06 4.52 2.98
C SER A 83 -9.33 3.77 3.39
N LEU A 84 -9.54 2.60 2.79
CA LEU A 84 -10.61 1.67 3.14
C LEU A 84 -10.30 0.88 4.41
N MET A 85 -9.01 0.76 4.76
CA MET A 85 -8.54 0.03 5.92
C MET A 85 -8.37 0.97 7.12
N TRP A 86 -7.53 1.98 6.99
CA TRP A 86 -7.22 2.89 8.10
C TRP A 86 -8.27 3.99 8.19
N LYS A 87 -9.10 3.95 9.23
CA LYS A 87 -10.20 4.89 9.42
C LYS A 87 -9.68 6.34 9.44
N ARG A 88 -9.99 7.09 8.38
CA ARG A 88 -9.59 8.50 8.14
C ARG A 88 -8.14 8.74 7.72
N ALA A 89 -7.34 7.70 7.47
CA ALA A 89 -6.02 7.93 6.90
C ALA A 89 -6.16 8.51 5.49
N THR A 90 -5.44 9.60 5.25
CA THR A 90 -5.33 10.27 3.95
C THR A 90 -3.87 10.26 3.56
N ASP A 91 -3.57 9.84 2.34
CA ASP A 91 -2.22 9.88 1.82
C ASP A 91 -1.86 11.33 1.46
N ASN A 92 -1.03 11.97 2.29
CA ASN A 92 -0.57 13.34 2.07
C ASN A 92 0.44 13.44 0.92
N SER A 93 1.08 12.32 0.57
CA SER A 93 2.04 12.19 -0.53
C SER A 93 1.38 11.69 -1.82
N TRP A 94 0.04 11.63 -1.86
CA TRP A 94 -0.73 11.08 -2.98
C TRP A 94 -0.33 11.63 -4.34
N ALA A 95 -0.01 12.92 -4.44
CA ALA A 95 0.43 13.51 -5.70
C ALA A 95 1.67 12.80 -6.24
N LEU A 96 2.67 12.53 -5.39
CA LEU A 96 3.90 11.83 -5.76
C LEU A 96 3.63 10.35 -6.05
N HIS A 97 2.88 9.68 -5.17
CA HIS A 97 2.54 8.27 -5.33
C HIS A 97 1.75 8.00 -6.62
N ARG A 98 0.79 8.87 -6.93
CA ARG A 98 0.03 8.84 -8.18
C ARG A 98 0.93 9.00 -9.40
N GLU A 99 1.88 9.93 -9.38
CA GLU A 99 2.82 10.08 -10.49
C GLU A 99 3.70 8.83 -10.67
N HIS A 100 4.10 8.15 -9.59
CA HIS A 100 4.80 6.85 -9.68
C HIS A 100 3.93 5.76 -10.28
N ILE A 101 2.67 5.65 -9.85
CA ILE A 101 1.72 4.69 -10.40
C ILE A 101 1.51 4.94 -11.90
N LEU A 102 1.24 6.19 -12.30
CA LEU A 102 0.99 6.56 -13.70
C LEU A 102 2.22 6.44 -14.60
N ALA A 103 3.42 6.68 -14.06
CA ALA A 103 4.67 6.49 -14.78
C ALA A 103 5.15 5.04 -14.82
N GLY A 104 4.40 4.08 -14.25
CA GLY A 104 4.81 2.69 -14.17
C GLY A 104 6.02 2.44 -13.26
N ARG A 105 6.35 3.39 -12.37
CA ARG A 105 7.47 3.28 -11.41
C ARG A 105 7.03 2.52 -10.16
N HIS A 106 6.61 1.28 -10.35
CA HIS A 106 6.19 0.38 -9.28
C HIS A 106 6.38 -1.08 -9.70
N ILE A 107 6.44 -1.96 -8.71
CA ILE A 107 6.44 -3.41 -8.93
C ILE A 107 5.04 -3.92 -8.65
N ILE A 108 4.40 -4.59 -9.62
CA ILE A 108 3.10 -5.25 -9.44
C ILE A 108 3.33 -6.59 -8.75
N LEU A 109 2.86 -6.77 -7.51
CA LEU A 109 2.95 -8.08 -6.83
C LEU A 109 1.75 -9.00 -7.12
N TYR A 110 0.59 -8.44 -7.49
CA TYR A 110 -0.62 -9.21 -7.76
C TYR A 110 -1.61 -8.45 -8.66
N GLY A 111 -2.27 -9.19 -9.55
CA GLY A 111 -3.23 -8.68 -10.52
C GLY A 111 -2.59 -8.33 -11.87
N PRO A 112 -3.41 -7.95 -12.87
CA PRO A 112 -2.93 -7.42 -14.15
C PRO A 112 -2.35 -6.01 -14.02
#